data_AF-X0ZI90-F1
#
_entry.id   AF-X0ZI90-F1
#
_cell.length_a   1.000
_cell.length_b   1.000
_cell.length_c   1.000
_cell.angle_alpha   90.00
_cell.angle_beta   90.00
_cell.angle_gamma   90.00
#
_symmetry.space_group_name_H-M   'P 1'
#
loop_
_entity.id
_entity.type
_entity.pdbx_description
1 polymer ?
#
loop_
_entity_poly.entity_id
_entity_poly.type
_entity_poly.pdbx_seq_one_letter_code
_entity_poly.pdbx_strand_id
1 'polypeptide(L)'
;MNDLPSPSPSELKAIVESILFVAEEPLDMGILARSLAVDLKMVTEAVDALNEECRQRGVRLQRTGSAVQMVTAPEVAPYVERFLGLDEDRSLSQAALETLAIIAYKQP
;
A
#
# COMPACT_ATOMS: atom_id res chain seq x y z
N MET A 1 11.65 -22.10 -17.82
CA MET A 1 11.69 -21.26 -16.61
C MET A 1 12.73 -20.20 -16.92
N ASN A 2 12.35 -18.93 -17.10
CA ASN A 2 13.31 -17.88 -17.41
C ASN A 2 14.13 -17.61 -16.15
N ASP A 3 15.40 -17.98 -16.13
CA ASP A 3 16.32 -17.54 -15.09
C ASP A 3 16.60 -16.04 -15.34
N LEU A 4 15.87 -15.19 -14.62
CA LEU A 4 16.16 -13.75 -14.61
C LEU A 4 17.56 -13.55 -14.01
N PRO A 5 18.38 -12.64 -14.57
CA PRO A 5 19.69 -12.36 -14.00
C PRO A 5 19.54 -11.82 -12.57
N SER A 6 20.45 -12.22 -11.68
CA SER A 6 20.50 -11.67 -10.33
C SER A 6 20.69 -10.15 -10.41
N PRO A 7 19.84 -9.36 -9.73
CA PRO A 7 19.87 -7.91 -9.83
C PRO A 7 21.14 -7.35 -9.19
N SER A 8 21.74 -6.33 -9.81
CA SER A 8 22.78 -5.55 -9.14
C SER A 8 22.18 -4.71 -8.00
N PRO A 9 22.98 -4.30 -6.99
CA PRO A 9 22.51 -3.42 -5.92
C PRO A 9 21.87 -2.12 -6.43
N SER A 10 22.38 -1.58 -7.55
CA SER A 10 21.82 -0.38 -8.19
C SER A 10 20.46 -0.61 -8.85
N GLU A 11 20.18 -1.81 -9.32
CA GLU A 11 18.93 -2.17 -10.01
C GLU A 11 17.86 -2.66 -9.04
N LEU A 12 18.27 -3.28 -7.92
CA LEU A 12 17.36 -3.92 -6.96
C LEU A 12 16.28 -2.96 -6.47
N LYS A 13 16.62 -1.70 -6.20
CA LYS A 13 15.64 -0.68 -5.78
C LYS A 13 14.57 -0.44 -6.84
N ALA A 14 14.94 -0.27 -8.10
CA ALA A 14 14.00 -0.04 -9.19
C ALA A 14 13.10 -1.26 -9.45
N ILE A 15 13.66 -2.47 -9.28
CA ILE A 15 12.90 -3.72 -9.37
C ILE A 15 11.88 -3.82 -8.23
N VAL A 16 12.31 -3.54 -7.00
CA VAL A 16 11.41 -3.52 -5.83
C VAL A 16 10.33 -2.46 -6.00
N GLU A 17 10.66 -1.24 -6.43
CA GLU A 17 9.67 -0.19 -6.73
C GLU A 17 8.63 -0.67 -7.72
N SER A 18 9.07 -1.31 -8.81
CA SER A 18 8.18 -1.83 -9.86
C SER A 18 7.26 -2.93 -9.35
N ILE A 19 7.78 -3.86 -8.54
CA ILE A 19 6.98 -4.94 -7.95
C ILE A 19 5.96 -4.37 -6.96
N LEU A 20 6.36 -3.45 -6.10
CA LEU A 20 5.45 -2.83 -5.12
C LEU A 20 4.39 -1.94 -5.78
N PHE A 21 4.69 -1.36 -6.95
CA PHE A 21 3.74 -0.57 -7.72
C PHE A 21 2.62 -1.42 -8.33
N VAL A 22 2.92 -2.65 -8.79
CA VAL A 22 1.94 -3.56 -9.36
C VAL A 22 1.24 -4.44 -8.32
N ALA A 23 1.79 -4.55 -7.10
CA ALA A 23 1.21 -5.34 -6.03
C ALA A 23 -0.12 -4.74 -5.54
N GLU A 24 -1.20 -5.52 -5.59
CA GLU A 24 -2.52 -5.13 -5.10
C GLU A 24 -2.62 -5.15 -3.56
N GLU A 25 -1.78 -5.97 -2.91
CA GLU A 25 -1.76 -6.19 -1.47
C GLU A 25 -0.36 -5.97 -0.88
N PRO A 26 -0.23 -5.71 0.44
CA PRO A 26 1.07 -5.64 1.11
C PRO A 26 1.89 -6.91 0.89
N LEU A 27 3.14 -6.73 0.44
CA LEU A 27 4.01 -7.85 0.07
C LEU A 27 5.06 -8.10 1.15
N ASP A 28 5.18 -9.36 1.59
CA ASP A 28 6.20 -9.77 2.56
C ASP A 28 7.62 -9.63 1.98
N MET A 29 8.52 -8.98 2.72
CA MET A 29 9.90 -8.78 2.27
C MET A 29 10.68 -10.10 2.08
N GLY A 30 10.31 -11.17 2.79
CA GLY A 30 10.87 -12.49 2.60
C GLY A 30 10.40 -13.16 1.30
N ILE A 31 9.17 -12.88 0.85
CA ILE A 31 8.71 -13.30 -0.49
C ILE A 31 9.53 -12.58 -1.56
N LEU A 32 9.70 -11.27 -1.45
CA LEU A 32 10.54 -10.49 -2.36
C LEU A 32 11.96 -11.05 -2.46
N ALA A 33 12.60 -11.31 -1.31
CA ALA A 33 13.96 -11.86 -1.25
C ALA A 33 14.07 -13.20 -1.98
N ARG A 34 13.13 -14.13 -1.75
CA ARG A 34 13.09 -15.43 -2.41
C ARG A 34 12.84 -15.31 -3.92
N SER A 35 11.88 -14.47 -4.33
CA SER A 35 11.51 -14.29 -5.73
C SER A 35 12.62 -13.63 -6.56
N LEU A 36 13.40 -12.74 -5.94
CA LEU A 36 14.51 -12.04 -6.58
C LEU A 36 15.86 -12.76 -6.41
N ALA A 37 15.87 -13.90 -5.70
CA ALA A 37 17.09 -14.66 -5.37
C ALA A 37 18.19 -13.80 -4.72
N VAL A 38 17.80 -12.95 -3.76
CA VAL A 38 18.68 -12.05 -3.00
C VAL A 38 18.46 -12.22 -1.50
N ASP A 39 19.44 -11.81 -0.71
CA ASP A 39 19.32 -11.75 0.75
C ASP A 39 18.24 -10.77 1.19
N LEU A 40 17.51 -11.14 2.25
CA LEU A 40 16.52 -10.27 2.89
C LEU A 40 17.10 -8.91 3.27
N LYS A 41 18.37 -8.87 3.68
CA LYS A 41 19.07 -7.63 4.01
C LYS A 41 19.13 -6.66 2.83
N MET A 42 19.41 -7.15 1.62
CA MET A 42 19.47 -6.32 0.43
C MET A 42 18.10 -5.76 0.06
N VAL A 43 17.04 -6.56 0.22
CA VAL A 43 15.66 -6.08 0.04
C VAL A 43 15.31 -5.00 1.05
N THR A 44 15.64 -5.20 2.33
CA THR A 44 15.39 -4.21 3.38
C THR A 44 16.10 -2.89 3.09
N GLU A 45 17.37 -2.94 2.70
CA GLU A 45 18.15 -1.75 2.33
C GLU A 45 17.56 -1.03 1.10
N ALA A 46 17.13 -1.78 0.08
CA ALA A 46 16.47 -1.23 -1.09
C ALA A 46 15.12 -0.54 -0.74
N VAL A 47 14.31 -1.18 0.11
CA VAL A 47 13.05 -0.63 0.60
C VAL A 47 13.27 0.62 1.45
N ASP A 48 14.26 0.63 2.34
CA ASP A 48 14.58 1.78 3.18
C ASP A 48 15.05 2.97 2.35
N ALA A 49 15.91 2.73 1.35
CA ALA A 49 16.35 3.75 0.40
C ALA A 49 15.18 4.31 -0.43
N LEU A 50 14.31 3.44 -0.94
CA LEU A 50 13.11 3.85 -1.68
C LEU A 50 12.14 4.65 -0.79
N ASN A 51 11.99 4.27 0.47
CA ASN A 51 11.16 5.00 1.42
C ASN A 51 11.67 6.43 1.66
N GLU A 52 12.99 6.62 1.76
CA GLU A 52 13.60 7.95 1.90
C GLU A 52 13.31 8.83 0.68
N GLU A 53 13.51 8.30 -0.52
CA GLU A 53 13.25 9.03 -1.78
C GLU A 53 11.77 9.38 -1.95
N CYS A 54 10.88 8.55 -1.42
CA CYS A 54 9.45 8.78 -1.46
C CYS A 54 8.95 9.80 -0.43
N ARG A 55 9.74 10.24 0.56
CA ARG A 55 9.26 11.15 1.62
C ARG A 55 8.66 12.48 1.13
N GLN A 56 9.09 12.96 -0.03
CA GLN A 56 8.62 14.24 -0.60
C GLN A 56 7.81 14.05 -1.90
N ARG A 57 7.45 12.81 -2.26
CA ARG A 57 6.69 12.49 -3.48
C ARG A 57 5.17 12.49 -3.21
N GLY A 58 4.35 12.18 -4.22
CA GLY A 58 2.89 11.93 -4.04
C GLY A 58 2.56 10.51 -3.57
N VAL A 59 3.57 9.64 -3.46
CA VAL A 59 3.47 8.24 -3.02
C VAL A 59 4.38 7.99 -1.82
N ARG A 60 4.07 6.97 -1.03
CA ARG A 60 4.81 6.54 0.17
C ARG A 60 4.93 5.02 0.19
N LEU A 61 5.86 4.52 0.98
CA LEU A 61 5.86 3.12 1.39
C LEU A 61 5.28 3.01 2.79
N GLN A 62 4.35 2.07 2.97
CA GLN A 62 3.78 1.72 4.26
C GLN A 62 4.21 0.32 4.66
N ARG A 63 4.62 0.15 5.92
CA ARG A 63 4.98 -1.15 6.50
C ARG A 63 3.89 -1.67 7.42
N THR A 64 3.59 -2.96 7.30
CA THR A 64 2.67 -3.69 8.18
C THR A 64 3.31 -5.01 8.56
N GLY A 65 3.88 -5.07 9.76
CA GLY A 65 4.71 -6.21 10.18
C GLY A 65 5.95 -6.35 9.28
N SER A 66 6.11 -7.51 8.64
CA SER A 66 7.16 -7.79 7.65
C SER A 66 6.77 -7.44 6.21
N ALA A 67 5.53 -6.99 5.99
CA ALA A 67 5.03 -6.62 4.67
C ALA A 67 5.20 -5.13 4.39
N VAL A 68 5.32 -4.80 3.11
CA VAL A 68 5.42 -3.42 2.60
C VAL A 68 4.51 -3.23 1.40
N GLN A 69 3.91 -2.05 1.29
CA GLN A 69 3.06 -1.65 0.16
C GLN A 69 3.36 -0.22 -0.27
N MET A 70 3.17 0.09 -1.56
CA MET A 70 3.13 1.46 -2.04
C MET A 70 1.73 2.04 -1.86
N VAL A 71 1.65 3.23 -1.28
CA VAL A 71 0.39 3.94 -1.01
C VAL A 71 0.48 5.39 -1.45
N THR A 72 -0.65 6.09 -1.57
CA THR A 72 -0.64 7.54 -1.79
C THR A 72 -0.20 8.28 -0.54
N ALA A 73 0.46 9.42 -0.72
CA ALA A 73 0.87 10.26 0.39
C ALA A 73 -0.37 10.84 1.12
N PRO A 74 -0.38 10.90 2.46
CA PRO A 74 -1.55 11.38 3.22
C PRO A 74 -1.90 12.84 2.91
N GLU A 75 -0.91 13.65 2.52
CA GLU A 75 -1.10 15.07 2.20
C GLU A 75 -1.94 15.27 0.93
N VAL A 76 -2.04 14.26 0.06
CA VAL A 76 -2.87 14.29 -1.15
C VAL A 76 -4.20 13.56 -1.00
N ALA A 77 -4.52 13.03 0.19
CA ALA A 77 -5.74 12.25 0.43
C ALA A 77 -7.04 12.94 -0.05
N PRO A 78 -7.28 14.25 0.20
CA PRO A 78 -8.50 14.91 -0.27
C PRO A 78 -8.67 14.86 -1.80
N TYR A 79 -7.57 14.93 -2.55
CA TYR A 79 -7.62 14.84 -4.01
C TYR A 79 -7.90 13.42 -4.48
N VAL A 80 -7.35 12.42 -3.79
CA VAL A 80 -7.58 11.00 -4.08
C VAL A 80 -9.03 10.61 -3.76
N GLU A 81 -9.55 11.03 -2.61
CA GLU A 81 -10.94 10.79 -2.20
C GLU A 81 -11.93 11.39 -3.19
N ARG A 82 -11.71 12.64 -3.60
CA ARG A 82 -12.51 13.30 -4.63
C ARG A 82 -12.46 12.57 -5.97
N PHE A 83 -11.29 12.14 -6.41
CA PHE A 83 -11.13 11.39 -7.66
C PHE A 83 -11.87 10.05 -7.63
N LEU A 84 -11.84 9.37 -6.49
CA LEU A 84 -12.54 8.11 -6.27
C LEU A 84 -14.04 8.27 -6.01
N GLY A 85 -14.56 9.50 -5.94
CA GLY A 85 -15.96 9.77 -5.61
C GLY A 85 -16.34 9.40 -4.16
N LEU A 86 -15.34 9.34 -3.27
CA LEU A 86 -15.54 9.07 -1.84
C LEU A 86 -15.99 10.31 -1.06
N ASP A 87 -15.91 11.49 -1.69
CA ASP A 87 -16.37 12.80 -1.20
C ASP A 87 -17.91 12.91 -1.15
N GLU A 88 -18.66 11.95 -1.68
CA GLU A 88 -20.12 11.97 -1.54
C GLU A 88 -20.50 11.67 -0.09
N ASP A 89 -20.97 12.72 0.60
CA ASP A 89 -21.62 12.68 1.92
C ASP A 89 -22.48 11.42 2.05
N ARG A 90 -21.92 10.38 2.70
CA ARG A 90 -22.64 9.18 3.14
C ARG A 90 -23.53 9.52 4.34
N SER A 91 -24.22 10.64 4.29
CA SER A 91 -25.31 10.91 5.21
C SER A 91 -26.36 9.83 4.97
N LEU A 92 -26.57 9.00 5.99
CA LEU A 92 -27.69 8.06 5.97
C LEU A 92 -28.97 8.87 5.82
N SER A 93 -29.85 8.48 4.89
CA SER A 93 -31.16 9.10 4.79
C SER A 93 -31.88 8.99 6.14
N GLN A 94 -32.81 9.90 6.41
CA GLN A 94 -33.58 9.88 7.66
C GLN A 94 -34.23 8.50 7.91
N ALA A 95 -34.76 7.87 6.85
CA ALA A 95 -35.32 6.52 6.94
C ALA A 95 -34.27 5.43 7.29
N ALA A 96 -33.04 5.56 6.80
CA ALA A 96 -31.95 4.65 7.13
C ALA A 96 -31.47 4.84 8.59
N LEU A 97 -31.42 6.08 9.07
CA LEU A 97 -31.14 6.41 10.47
C LEU A 97 -32.25 5.89 11.41
N GLU A 98 -33.52 6.04 11.04
CA GLU A 98 -34.66 5.52 11.82
C GLU A 98 -34.61 3.99 11.91
N THR A 99 -34.28 3.31 10.82
CA THR A 99 -34.10 1.85 10.81
C THR A 99 -32.93 1.42 11.70
N LEU A 100 -31.79 2.10 11.63
CA LEU A 100 -30.63 1.84 12.49
C LEU A 100 -30.97 2.08 13.97
N ALA A 101 -31.73 3.14 14.28
CA ALA A 101 -32.16 3.46 15.63
C ALA A 101 -33.14 2.42 16.20
N ILE A 102 -34.07 1.90 15.39
CA ILE A 102 -34.96 0.81 15.78
C ILE A 102 -34.14 -0.45 16.08
N ILE A 103 -33.16 -0.82 15.24
CA ILE A 103 -32.29 -1.97 15.51
C ILE A 103 -31.48 -1.74 16.80
N ALA A 104 -30.84 -0.58 16.96
CA ALA A 104 -29.98 -0.31 18.12
C ALA A 104 -30.72 -0.30 19.46
N TYR A 105 -31.99 0.10 19.49
CA TYR A 105 -32.78 0.22 20.73
C TYR A 105 -33.86 -0.86 20.91
N LYS A 106 -34.24 -1.59 19.85
CA LYS A 106 -35.26 -2.64 19.88
C LYS A 106 -34.77 -3.98 19.33
N GLN A 107 -33.47 -4.22 19.38
CA GLN A 107 -32.94 -5.57 19.18
C GLN A 107 -33.64 -6.56 20.13
N PRO A 108 -34.03 -7.76 19.66
CA PRO A 108 -34.44 -8.85 20.54
C PRO A 108 -33.27 -9.35 21.39
#